data_AF-A0A7C6YVI1-F1
#
_entry.id   AF-A0A7C6YVI1-F1
#
_cell.length_a   1.000
_cell.length_b   1.000
_cell.length_c   1.000
_cell.angle_alpha   90.00
_cell.angle_beta   90.00
_cell.angle_gamma   90.00
#
_symmetry.space_group_name_H-M   'P 1'
#
loop_
_entity.id
_entity.type
_entity.pdbx_description
1 polymer ?
#
loop_
_entity_poly.entity_id
_entity_poly.type
_entity_poly.pdbx_seq_one_letter_code
_entity_poly.pdbx_strand_id
1 'polypeptide(L)' 'MFGRDIGIDLGTANILVHVRGKGVVIHEPAVVAIDVKTQK' A
#
# COMPACT_ATOMS: atom_id res chain seq x y z
N MET A 1 -15.36 10.65 -15.99
CA MET A 1 -14.13 9.90 -15.69
C MET A 1 -14.47 8.94 -14.56
N PHE A 2 -14.60 7.64 -14.82
CA PHE A 2 -14.86 6.64 -13.75
C PHE A 2 -13.55 6.43 -12.98
N GLY A 3 -13.37 7.15 -11.86
CA GLY A 3 -12.31 6.84 -10.90
C GLY A 3 -12.58 5.49 -10.25
N ARG A 4 -11.54 4.71 -9.98
CA ARG A 4 -11.67 3.55 -9.08
C ARG A 4 -11.68 4.09 -7.65
N ASP A 5 -12.73 3.77 -6.91
CA ASP A 5 -12.77 4.07 -5.47
C ASP A 5 -11.77 3.17 -4.75
N ILE A 6 -10.79 3.80 -4.11
CA ILE A 6 -9.68 3.14 -3.41
C ILE A 6 -9.70 3.61 -1.95
N GLY A 7 -9.62 2.64 -1.03
CA GLY A 7 -9.27 2.88 0.37
C GLY A 7 -7.86 2.34 0.62
N ILE A 8 -7.06 3.08 1.39
CA ILE A 8 -5.71 2.67 1.78
C ILE A 8 -5.62 2.73 3.29
N ASP A 9 -5.21 1.63 3.91
CA ASP A 9 -4.87 1.55 5.32
C ASP A 9 -3.34 1.54 5.44
N LEU A 10 -2.80 2.53 6.15
CA LEU A 10 -1.36 2.77 6.33
C LEU A 10 -0.97 2.44 7.77
N GLY A 11 -1.06 1.17 8.11
CA GLY A 11 -0.62 0.66 9.41
C GLY A 11 0.90 0.70 9.56
N THR A 12 1.37 0.67 10.81
CA THR A 12 2.81 0.66 11.12
C THR A 12 3.51 -0.63 10.71
N ALA A 13 2.78 -1.76 10.70
CA ALA A 13 3.31 -3.06 10.34
C ALA A 13 2.92 -3.49 8.91
N ASN A 14 1.74 -3.06 8.44
CA ASN A 14 1.17 -3.50 7.17
C ASN A 14 0.48 -2.37 6.43
N ILE A 15 0.51 -2.44 5.10
CA ILE A 15 -0.25 -1.60 4.19
C ILE A 15 -1.31 -2.46 3.50
N LEU A 16 -2.56 -2.02 3.54
CA LEU A 16 -3.66 -2.65 2.83
C LEU A 16 -4.25 -1.69 1.80
N VAL A 17 -4.58 -2.21 0.62
CA VAL A 17 -5.32 -1.45 -0.41
C VAL A 17 -6.62 -2.17 -0.71
N HIS A 18 -7.73 -1.46 -0.59
CA HIS A 18 -9.07 -1.94 -0.92
C HIS A 18 -9.61 -1.22 -2.15
N VAL A 19 -10.17 -1.95 -3.10
CA VAL A 19 -10.87 -1.40 -4.26
C VAL A 19 -12.36 -1.74 -4.17
N ARG A 20 -13.24 -0.74 -4.29
CA ARG A 20 -14.70 -0.97 -4.25
C ARG A 20 -15.10 -2.04 -5.27
N GLY A 21 -15.80 -3.08 -4.80
CA GLY A 21 -16.26 -4.20 -5.62
C GLY A 21 -15.21 -5.29 -5.90
N LYS A 22 -13.96 -5.12 -5.42
CA LYS A 22 -12.91 -6.15 -5.53
C LYS A 22 -12.38 -6.63 -4.18
N GLY A 23 -12.62 -5.89 -3.10
CA GLY A 23 -12.08 -6.22 -1.78
C GLY A 23 -10.64 -5.74 -1.61
N VAL A 24 -9.91 -6.37 -0.69
CA VAL A 24 -8.49 -6.10 -0.44
C VAL A 24 -7.66 -6.70 -1.57
N VAL A 25 -6.91 -5.85 -2.27
CA VAL A 25 -6.08 -6.22 -3.43
C VAL A 25 -4.58 -6.16 -3.14
N ILE A 26 -4.17 -5.51 -2.05
CA ILE A 26 -2.79 -5.49 -1.54
C ILE A 26 -2.85 -5.70 -0.03
N HIS A 27 -1.97 -6.53 0.51
CA HIS A 27 -1.75 -6.73 1.93
C HIS A 27 -0.27 -7.07 2.15
N GLU A 28 0.55 -6.04 2.31
CA GLU A 28 2.02 -6.14 2.33
C GLU A 28 2.58 -5.56 3.63
N PRO A 29 3.79 -5.97 4.08
CA PRO A 29 4.47 -5.31 5.19
C PRO A 29 4.78 -3.83 4.88
N ALA A 30 4.65 -2.96 5.87
CA ALA A 30 4.92 -1.53 5.76
C ALA A 30 6.44 -1.24 5.87
N VAL A 31 7.22 -1.80 4.94
CA VAL A 31 8.69 -1.74 4.95
C VAL A 31 9.24 -1.32 3.59
N VAL A 32 10.39 -0.67 3.60
CA VAL A 32 11.17 -0.37 2.40
C VAL A 32 12.63 -0.74 2.65
N ALA A 33 13.29 -1.26 1.60
CA ALA A 33 14.74 -1.43 1.62
C ALA A 33 15.40 -0.11 1.18
N ILE A 34 16.48 0.28 1.87
CA ILE A 34 17.24 1.50 1.58
C ILE A 34 18.71 1.12 1.47
N ASP A 35 19.38 1.56 0.42
CA ASP A 35 20.83 1.51 0.33
C ASP A 35 21.43 2.62 1.21
N VAL A 36 22.09 2.22 2.31
CA VAL A 36 22.70 3.14 3.28
C VAL A 36 23.87 3.96 2.70
N LYS A 37 24.48 3.51 1.60
CA LYS A 37 25.58 4.23 0.96
C LYS A 37 25.08 5.37 0.09
N THR A 38 23.94 5.18 -0.57
CA THR A 38 23.37 6.15 -1.51
C THR A 38 22.13 6.86 -0.96
N GLN A 39 21.60 6.40 0.19
CA GLN A 39 20.35 6.82 0.81
C GLN A 39 19.16 6.77 -0.15
N LYS A 40 19.14 5.76 -1.01
CA LYS A 40 18.13 5.54 -2.04
C LYS A 40 17.52 4.16 -1.94
#